data_AF-A0A924GIN5-F1
#
_entry.id   AF-A0A924GIN5-F1
#
_cell.length_a   1.000
_cell.length_b   1.000
_cell.length_c   1.000
_cell.angle_alpha   90.00
_cell.angle_beta   90.00
_cell.angle_gamma   90.00
#
_symmetry.space_group_name_H-M   'P 1'
#
loop_
_entity.id
_entity.type
_entity.pdbx_description
1 polymer ?
#
loop_
_entity_poly.entity_id
_entity_poly.type
_entity_poly.pdbx_seq_one_letter_code
_entity_poly.pdbx_strand_id
1 'polypeptide(L)' 'MDSPAALAVALASVVAVLYIAAIAYAIVQIERTRDLSEVEKALRMIGVVFAPLLGALVWYFAGPHPFGLRLTQKVR' A
#
# COMPACT_ATOMS: atom_id res chain seq x y z
N MET A 1 -23.95 -10.30 -9.24
CA MET A 1 -22.56 -9.82 -9.38
C MET A 1 -21.81 -10.91 -10.12
N ASP A 2 -21.13 -10.58 -11.21
CA ASP A 2 -20.27 -11.55 -11.90
C ASP A 2 -19.18 -12.00 -10.91
N SER A 3 -18.95 -13.31 -10.79
CA SER A 3 -17.96 -13.89 -9.86
C SER A 3 -16.60 -13.17 -9.80
N PRO A 4 -15.99 -12.70 -10.92
CA PRO A 4 -14.72 -11.98 -10.86
C PRO A 4 -14.81 -10.61 -10.17
N ALA A 5 -15.91 -9.87 -10.36
CA ALA A 5 -16.10 -8.57 -9.72
C ALA A 5 -16.32 -8.72 -8.22
N ALA A 6 -17.09 -9.74 -7.80
CA ALA A 6 -17.28 -10.04 -6.38
C ALA A 6 -15.96 -10.44 -5.69
N LEU A 7 -15.14 -11.26 -6.35
CA LEU A 7 -13.81 -11.62 -5.86
C LEU A 7 -12.88 -10.41 -5.75
N ALA A 8 -12.86 -9.55 -6.77
CA ALA A 8 -12.04 -8.34 -6.76
C ALA A 8 -12.42 -7.40 -5.61
N VAL A 9 -13.73 -7.19 -5.38
CA VAL A 9 -14.22 -6.39 -4.26
C VAL A 9 -13.84 -7.01 -2.92
N ALA A 10 -14.07 -8.33 -2.74
CA ALA A 10 -13.72 -9.01 -1.49
C ALA A 10 -12.22 -8.91 -1.19
N LEU A 11 -11.37 -9.14 -2.19
CA LEU A 11 -9.92 -9.02 -2.04
C LEU A 11 -9.51 -7.58 -1.72
N ALA A 12 -10.06 -6.59 -2.43
CA ALA A 12 -9.79 -5.19 -2.17
C ALA A 12 -10.19 -4.79 -0.75
N SER A 13 -11.33 -5.28 -0.24
CA SER A 13 -11.77 -5.04 1.13
C SER A 13 -10.80 -5.63 2.16
N VAL A 14 -10.35 -6.87 1.97
CA VAL A 14 -9.38 -7.52 2.87
C VAL A 14 -8.07 -6.75 2.88
N VAL A 15 -7.55 -6.39 1.70
CA VAL A 15 -6.32 -5.60 1.58
C VAL A 15 -6.48 -4.24 2.25
N ALA A 16 -7.60 -3.55 2.06
CA ALA A 16 -7.86 -2.26 2.69
C ALA A 16 -7.83 -2.35 4.22
N VAL A 17 -8.47 -3.37 4.82
CA VAL A 17 -8.46 -3.59 6.27
C VAL A 17 -7.06 -3.87 6.79
N LEU A 18 -6.33 -4.80 6.14
CA LEU A 18 -4.96 -5.14 6.53
C LEU A 18 -4.03 -3.94 6.42
N TYR A 19 -4.22 -3.13 5.38
CA TYR A 19 -3.44 -1.94 5.15
C TYR A 19 -3.65 -0.88 6.25
N ILE A 20 -4.90 -0.61 6.63
CA ILE A 20 -5.21 0.28 7.76
C ILE A 20 -4.60 -0.27 9.07
N ALA A 21 -4.75 -1.57 9.31
CA ALA A 21 -4.18 -2.21 10.49
C ALA A 21 -2.65 -2.11 10.54
N ALA A 22 -1.97 -2.24 9.39
CA ALA A 22 -0.53 -2.11 9.29
C ALA A 22 -0.06 -0.67 9.61
N ILE A 23 -0.76 0.35 9.10
CA ILE A 23 -0.45 1.75 9.42
C ILE A 23 -0.63 2.01 10.91
N ALA A 24 -1.77 1.58 11.48
CA ALA A 24 -2.04 1.76 12.90
C ALA A 24 -0.99 1.05 13.77
N TYR A 25 -0.63 -0.19 13.41
CA TYR A 25 0.42 -0.94 14.08
C TYR A 25 1.77 -0.21 14.01
N ALA A 26 2.15 0.29 12.85
CA ALA A 26 3.40 1.02 12.67
C ALA A 26 3.44 2.30 13.51
N ILE A 27 2.35 3.07 13.57
CA ILE A 27 2.24 4.26 14.43
C ILE A 27 2.41 3.88 15.91
N VAL A 28 1.69 2.85 16.38
CA VAL A 28 1.80 2.37 17.76
C VAL A 28 3.22 1.89 18.08
N GLN A 29 3.89 1.23 17.13
CA GLN A 29 5.27 0.78 17.30
C GLN A 29 6.25 1.96 17.40
N ILE A 30 6.08 2.99 16.57
CA ILE A 30 6.89 4.22 16.62
C ILE A 30 6.71 4.92 17.96
N GLU A 31 5.47 5.09 18.42
CA GLU A 31 5.16 5.70 19.72
C GLU A 31 5.76 4.93 20.90
N ARG A 32 5.73 3.61 20.84
CA ARG A 32 6.31 2.74 21.88
C ARG A 32 7.84 2.72 21.88
N THR A 33 8.49 3.21 20.83
CA THR A 33 9.95 3.19 20.73
C THR A 33 10.52 4.31 21.61
N ARG A 34 11.22 3.91 22.68
CA ARG A 34 11.81 4.84 23.66
C ARG A 34 13.14 5.46 23.22
N ASP A 35 13.79 4.86 22.22
CA ASP A 35 15.09 5.29 21.72
C ASP A 35 15.02 6.39 20.65
N LEU A 36 13.82 6.88 20.32
CA LEU A 36 13.61 7.92 19.32
C LEU A 36 13.20 9.23 19.99
N SER A 37 13.79 10.32 19.53
CA SER A 37 13.33 11.67 19.86
C SER A 37 11.93 11.93 19.28
N GLU A 38 11.20 12.87 19.88
CA GLU A 38 9.85 13.23 19.43
C GLU A 38 9.81 13.70 17.97
N VAL A 39 10.87 14.37 17.51
CA VAL A 39 11.01 14.81 16.12
C VAL A 39 11.19 13.63 15.16
N GLU A 40 11.99 12.64 15.54
CA GLU A 40 12.19 11.43 14.73
C GLU A 40 10.92 10.57 14.66
N LYS A 41 10.15 10.48 15.75
CA LYS A 41 8.84 9.82 15.75
C LYS A 41 7.89 10.50 14.78
N ALA A 42 7.80 11.82 14.81
CA ALA A 42 6.97 12.60 13.90
C ALA A 42 7.36 12.38 12.44
N LEU A 43 8.65 12.47 12.10
CA LEU A 43 9.16 12.21 10.76
C LEU A 43 8.84 10.79 10.28
N ARG A 44 8.98 9.79 11.15
CA ARG A 44 8.66 8.39 10.82
C ARG A 44 7.16 8.18 10.63
N MET A 45 6.30 8.77 11.45
CA MET A 45 4.85 8.70 11.27
C MET A 45 4.44 9.34 9.94
N ILE A 46 4.98 10.51 9.61
CA ILE A 46 4.76 11.16 8.31
C ILE A 46 5.23 10.22 7.19
N GLY A 47 6.42 9.64 7.31
CA GLY A 47 6.94 8.66 6.35
C GLY A 47 5.99 7.46 6.14
N VAL A 48 5.48 6.86 7.22
CA VAL A 48 4.56 5.71 7.16
C VAL A 48 3.24 6.07 6.46
N VAL A 49 2.71 7.27 6.69
CA VAL A 49 1.44 7.72 6.10
C VAL A 49 1.61 8.14 4.64
N PHE A 50 2.70 8.86 4.31
CA PHE A 50 2.90 9.42 2.97
C PHE A 50 3.62 8.49 1.99
N ALA A 51 4.48 7.57 2.45
CA ALA A 51 5.20 6.66 1.57
C ALA A 51 4.27 5.83 0.66
N PRO A 52 3.13 5.30 1.14
CA PRO A 52 2.21 4.58 0.27
C PRO A 52 1.50 5.47 -0.75
N LEU A 53 1.20 6.72 -0.41
CA LEU A 53 0.61 7.69 -1.34
C LEU A 53 1.59 8.00 -2.48
N LEU A 54 2.86 8.22 -2.13
CA LEU A 54 3.93 8.40 -3.10
C LEU A 54 4.14 7.14 -3.93
N GLY A 55 4.11 5.96 -3.32
CA GLY A 55 4.20 4.67 -4.02
C GLY A 55 3.08 4.47 -5.03
N ALA A 56 1.83 4.76 -4.64
CA ALA A 56 0.67 4.69 -5.52
C ALA A 56 0.77 5.71 -6.67
N LEU A 57 1.26 6.92 -6.37
CA LEU A 57 1.44 7.98 -7.37
C LEU A 57 2.52 7.59 -8.39
N VAL A 58 3.66 7.08 -7.93
CA VAL A 58 4.72 6.53 -8.79
C VAL A 58 4.18 5.40 -9.65
N TRP A 59 3.39 4.50 -9.06
CA TRP A 59 2.78 3.39 -9.79
C TRP A 59 1.79 3.85 -10.86
N TYR A 60 0.97 4.85 -10.54
CA TYR A 60 0.04 5.46 -11.49
C TYR A 60 0.78 6.10 -12.67
N PHE A 61 1.86 6.85 -12.41
CA PHE A 61 2.67 7.47 -13.45
C PHE A 61 3.52 6.47 -14.25
N ALA A 62 3.92 5.35 -13.66
CA ALA A 62 4.61 4.26 -14.38
C ALA A 62 3.72 3.61 -15.45
N GLY A 63 2.41 3.86 -15.43
CA GLY A 63 1.45 3.39 -16.42
C GLY A 63 1.07 1.91 -16.27
N PRO A 64 0.26 1.36 -17.19
CA PRO A 64 -0.32 0.02 -17.06
C PRO A 64 0.69 -1.13 -17.10
N HIS A 65 1.92 -0.86 -17.56
CA HIS A 65 2.99 -1.85 -17.70
C HIS A 65 4.24 -1.43 -16.90
N PRO A 66 4.15 -1.36 -15.56
CA PRO A 66 5.25 -0.87 -14.73
C PRO A 66 6.53 -1.70 -14.87
N PHE A 67 6.43 -2.94 -15.35
CA PHE A 67 7.54 -3.85 -15.60
C PHE A 67 7.75 -4.22 -17.08
N GLY A 68 7.00 -3.63 -18.01
CA GLY A 68 7.07 -4.01 -19.44
C GLY A 68 6.72 -5.47 -19.74
N LEU A 69 6.15 -6.21 -18.78
CA LEU A 69 5.77 -7.61 -18.92
C LEU A 69 4.59 -7.73 -19.89
N ARG A 70 4.90 -7.91 -21.18
CA ARG A 70 3.91 -8.41 -22.15
C ARG A 70 3.65 -9.86 -21.80
N LEU A 71 2.59 -10.14 -21.04
CA LEU A 71 1.95 -11.44 -21.10
C LEU A 71 1.48 -11.61 -22.55
N THR A 72 2.33 -12.20 -23.39
CA THR A 72 1.98 -12.51 -24.77
C THR A 72 0.79 -13.43 -24.71
N GLN A 73 -0.40 -12.86 -24.87
CA GLN A 73 -1.60 -13.62 -25.11
C GLN A 73 -1.54 -14.07 -26.56
N LYS A 74 -0.67 -15.04 -26.85
CA LYS A 74 -0.77 -15.85 -28.07
C LYS A 74 -1.94 -16.79 -27.86
N VAL A 75 -3.14 -16.26 -28.08
CA VAL A 75 -4.32 -17.06 -28.38
C VAL A 75 -4.72 -16.73 -29.81
N ARG A 76 -3.96 -17.33 -30.73
CA ARG A 76 -4.38 -18.03 -31.95
C ARG A 76 -3.26 -18.00 -32.99
#